data_AF-A0A9Q8YGE3-F1
#
_entry.id   AF-A0A9Q8YGE3-F1
#
_cell.length_a   1.000
_cell.length_b   1.000
_cell.length_c   1.000
_cell.angle_alpha   90.00
_cell.angle_beta   90.00
_cell.angle_gamma   90.00
#
_symmetry.space_group_name_H-M   'P 1'
#
loop_
_entity.id
_entity.type
_entity.pdbx_description
1 polymer ?
#
loop_
_entity_poly.entity_id
_entity_poly.type
_entity_poly.pdbx_seq_one_letter_code
_entity_poly.pdbx_strand_id
1 'polypeptide(L)'
;MWRQRRIRLLCKQDKDDLIDHARIGKIFYRPSNARMLEDLHEASRQHDEIIDAIANHGPDRAEALIRAHLDLSRKNMAMYAAPEGMAISLGV
;
A
#
# COMPACT_ATOMS: atom_id res chain seq x y z
N MET A 1 -23.15 -14.10 18.02
CA MET A 1 -23.73 -13.49 16.80
C MET A 1 -23.30 -12.02 16.56
N TRP A 2 -23.23 -11.15 17.58
CA TRP A 2 -22.81 -9.74 17.42
C TRP A 2 -21.34 -9.52 17.03
N ARG A 3 -20.42 -10.32 17.57
CA ARG A 3 -18.98 -10.23 17.28
C ARG A 3 -18.68 -10.46 15.79
N GLN A 4 -19.26 -11.50 15.19
CA GLN A 4 -19.09 -11.82 13.77
C GLN A 4 -19.62 -10.72 12.82
N ARG A 5 -20.72 -10.04 13.20
CA ARG A 5 -21.28 -8.93 12.42
C ARG A 5 -20.41 -7.69 12.47
N ARG A 6 -19.88 -7.34 13.66
CA ARG A 6 -18.92 -6.24 13.82
C ARG A 6 -17.65 -6.49 13.02
N ILE A 7 -17.16 -7.72 13.01
CA ILE A 7 -15.99 -8.15 12.22
C ILE A 7 -16.23 -7.95 10.72
N ARG A 8 -17.38 -8.39 10.20
CA ARG A 8 -17.72 -8.22 8.77
C ARG A 8 -17.81 -6.75 8.37
N LEU A 9 -18.29 -5.88 9.25
CA LEU A 9 -18.36 -4.44 9.01
C LEU A 9 -16.97 -3.79 8.98
N LEU A 10 -16.08 -4.19 9.89
CA LEU A 10 -14.69 -3.71 9.90
C LEU A 10 -13.95 -4.12 8.62
N CYS A 11 -14.01 -5.40 8.26
CA CYS A 11 -13.41 -5.91 7.02
C CYS A 11 -13.97 -5.23 5.76
N LYS A 12 -15.24 -4.80 5.78
CA LYS A 12 -15.84 -4.03 4.70
C LYS A 12 -15.28 -2.60 4.63
N GLN A 13 -15.15 -1.92 5.78
CA GLN A 13 -14.56 -0.57 5.84
C GLN A 13 -13.10 -0.58 5.38
N ASP A 14 -12.28 -1.51 5.88
CA ASP A 14 -10.86 -1.61 5.54
C ASP A 14 -10.65 -1.88 4.03
N LYS A 15 -11.54 -2.69 3.44
CA LYS A 15 -11.56 -2.92 2.00
C LYS A 15 -11.92 -1.65 1.21
N ASP A 16 -12.93 -0.90 1.66
CA ASP A 16 -13.36 0.32 0.98
C ASP A 16 -12.24 1.39 1.04
N ASP A 17 -11.51 1.49 2.16
CA ASP A 17 -10.34 2.37 2.33
C ASP A 17 -9.15 1.95 1.44
N LEU A 18 -8.87 0.64 1.30
CA LEU A 18 -7.81 0.14 0.42
C LEU A 18 -8.13 0.35 -1.07
N ILE A 19 -9.41 0.23 -1.47
CA ILE A 19 -9.84 0.54 -2.83
C ILE A 19 -9.62 2.03 -3.15
N ASP A 20 -9.95 2.92 -2.22
CA ASP A 20 -9.70 4.36 -2.40
C ASP A 20 -8.20 4.65 -2.47
N HIS A 21 -7.40 4.03 -1.59
CA HIS A 21 -5.95 4.13 -1.61
C HIS A 21 -5.33 3.68 -2.94
N ALA A 22 -5.76 2.53 -3.48
CA ALA A 22 -5.31 2.05 -4.79
C ALA A 22 -5.72 3.00 -5.93
N ARG A 23 -6.91 3.62 -5.83
CA ARG A 23 -7.40 4.59 -6.82
C ARG A 23 -6.56 5.86 -6.83
N ILE A 24 -6.20 6.40 -5.66
CA ILE A 24 -5.28 7.52 -5.52
C ILE A 24 -3.92 7.15 -6.12
N GLY A 25 -3.40 5.96 -5.79
CA GLY A 25 -2.14 5.45 -6.34
C GLY A 25 -2.10 5.48 -7.87
N LYS A 26 -3.17 5.05 -8.55
CA LYS A 26 -3.26 5.04 -10.02
C LYS A 26 -3.20 6.44 -10.68
N ILE A 27 -3.60 7.49 -9.97
CA ILE A 27 -3.57 8.87 -10.50
C ILE A 27 -2.13 9.40 -10.52
N PHE A 28 -1.38 9.13 -9.45
CA PHE A 28 -0.03 9.67 -9.25
C PHE A 28 1.06 8.74 -9.78
N TYR A 29 0.84 7.43 -9.75
CA TYR A 29 1.81 6.43 -10.15
C TYR A 29 1.59 6.00 -11.60
N ARG A 30 2.48 6.45 -12.48
CA ARG A 30 2.55 6.03 -13.88
C ARG A 30 3.87 5.27 -14.10
N PRO A 31 3.85 3.92 -14.14
CA PRO A 31 5.07 3.16 -14.34
C PRO A 31 5.70 3.48 -15.70
N SER A 32 6.98 3.86 -15.70
CA SER A 32 7.75 4.21 -16.90
C SER A 32 8.76 3.12 -17.31
N ASN A 33 8.92 2.08 -16.49
CA ASN A 33 9.78 0.94 -16.75
C ASN A 33 9.20 -0.35 -16.14
N ALA A 34 9.79 -1.50 -16.51
CA ALA A 34 9.33 -2.82 -16.09
C ALA A 34 9.34 -3.00 -14.56
N ARG A 35 10.37 -2.49 -13.88
CA ARG A 35 10.48 -2.58 -12.41
C ARG A 35 9.35 -1.82 -11.70
N MET A 36 9.01 -0.63 -12.17
CA MET A 36 7.88 0.14 -11.62
C MET A 36 6.54 -0.57 -11.87
N LEU A 37 6.40 -1.26 -13.01
CA LEU A 37 5.21 -2.06 -13.28
C LEU A 37 5.13 -3.27 -12.33
N GLU A 38 6.24 -3.94 -12.06
CA GLU A 38 6.33 -5.01 -11.05
C GLU A 38 5.99 -4.50 -9.64
N ASP A 39 6.52 -3.35 -9.25
CA ASP A 39 6.21 -2.71 -7.97
C ASP A 39 4.71 -2.37 -7.86
N LEU A 40 4.06 -1.94 -8.95
CA LEU A 40 2.61 -1.71 -9.00
C LEU A 40 1.82 -3.02 -8.79
N HIS A 41 2.25 -4.11 -9.44
CA HIS A 41 1.61 -5.41 -9.28
C HIS A 41 1.80 -5.99 -7.87
N GLU A 42 2.98 -5.83 -7.29
CA GLU A 42 3.26 -6.20 -5.90
C GLU A 42 2.37 -5.41 -4.92
N ALA A 43 2.29 -4.08 -5.09
CA ALA A 43 1.44 -3.23 -4.27
C ALA A 43 -0.04 -3.66 -4.33
N SER A 44 -0.55 -3.99 -5.51
CA SER A 44 -1.92 -4.49 -5.69
C SER A 44 -2.15 -5.83 -4.98
N ARG A 45 -1.19 -6.77 -5.05
CA ARG A 45 -1.31 -8.06 -4.36
C ARG A 45 -1.30 -7.89 -2.85
N GLN A 46 -0.45 -7.00 -2.34
CA GLN A 46 -0.37 -6.71 -0.91
C GLN A 46 -1.69 -6.14 -0.36
N HIS A 47 -2.46 -5.37 -1.14
CA HIS A 47 -3.81 -4.93 -0.73
C HIS A 47 -4.75 -6.10 -0.47
N ASP A 48 -4.79 -7.08 -1.38
CA ASP A 48 -5.63 -8.26 -1.22
C ASP A 48 -5.20 -9.09 -0.01
N GLU A 49 -3.89 -9.28 0.18
CA GLU A 49 -3.35 -10.04 1.32
C GLU A 49 -3.63 -9.36 2.67
N ILE A 50 -3.63 -8.02 2.73
CA ILE A 50 -3.99 -7.26 3.94
C ILE A 50 -5.47 -7.48 4.27
N ILE A 51 -6.36 -7.40 3.28
CA ILE A 51 -7.80 -7.66 3.46
C ILE A 51 -8.01 -9.06 4.00
N ASP A 52 -7.34 -10.06 3.41
CA ASP A 52 -7.45 -11.45 3.84
C ASP A 52 -6.92 -11.64 5.27
N ALA A 53 -5.81 -11.00 5.64
CA ALA A 53 -5.27 -11.08 6.99
C ALA A 53 -6.22 -10.48 8.04
N ILE A 54 -6.84 -9.34 7.73
CA ILE A 54 -7.84 -8.70 8.59
C ILE A 54 -9.10 -9.57 8.71
N ALA A 55 -9.61 -10.09 7.59
CA ALA A 55 -10.79 -10.95 7.54
C ALA A 55 -10.63 -12.21 8.40
N ASN A 56 -9.41 -12.75 8.45
CA ASN A 56 -9.07 -13.97 9.19
C ASN A 56 -8.56 -13.72 10.62
N HIS A 57 -8.61 -12.48 11.13
CA HIS A 57 -8.11 -12.13 12.46
C HIS A 57 -6.62 -12.44 12.68
N GLY A 58 -5.79 -12.22 11.67
CA GLY A 58 -4.34 -12.37 11.77
C GLY A 58 -3.64 -11.02 11.96
N PRO A 59 -3.64 -10.41 13.15
CA PRO A 59 -3.06 -9.08 13.38
C PRO A 59 -1.57 -9.02 13.04
N ASP A 60 -0.80 -10.04 13.42
CA ASP A 60 0.65 -10.08 13.16
C ASP A 60 0.95 -10.14 11.66
N ARG A 61 0.14 -10.91 10.91
CA ARG A 61 0.24 -11.00 9.45
C ARG A 61 -0.16 -9.69 8.80
N ALA A 62 -1.25 -9.07 9.25
CA ALA A 62 -1.69 -7.78 8.75
C ALA A 62 -0.63 -6.70 8.99
N GLU A 63 -0.02 -6.66 10.17
CA GLU A 63 1.07 -5.73 10.50
C GLU A 63 2.27 -5.91 9.56
N ALA A 64 2.72 -7.16 9.37
CA ALA A 64 3.86 -7.45 8.50
C ALA A 64 3.60 -7.00 7.05
N LEU A 65 2.40 -7.25 6.53
CA LEU A 65 2.00 -6.86 5.18
C LEU A 65 1.89 -5.34 5.02
N ILE A 66 1.30 -4.65 6.01
CA ILE A 66 1.20 -3.18 6.01
C ILE A 66 2.60 -2.55 6.02
N ARG A 67 3.54 -3.07 6.83
CA ARG A 67 4.93 -2.59 6.85
C ARG A 67 5.60 -2.77 5.49
N ALA A 68 5.49 -3.96 4.89
CA ALA A 68 6.02 -4.24 3.56
C ALA A 68 5.43 -3.28 2.50
N HIS A 69 4.14 -3.00 2.58
CA HIS A 69 3.45 -2.10 1.67
C HIS A 69 3.91 -0.64 1.80
N LEU A 70 4.13 -0.17 3.03
CA LEU A 70 4.67 1.17 3.28
C LEU A 70 6.10 1.31 2.77
N ASP A 71 6.94 0.28 2.93
CA ASP A 71 8.32 0.30 2.44
C ASP A 71 8.38 0.33 0.91
N LEU A 72 7.51 -0.44 0.23
CA LEU A 72 7.37 -0.39 -1.23
C LEU A 72 6.91 0.98 -1.70
N SER A 73 5.90 1.55 -1.04
CA SER A 73 5.38 2.88 -1.34
C SER A 73 6.42 3.98 -1.12
N ARG A 74 7.26 3.89 -0.08
CA ARG A 74 8.34 4.85 0.19
C ARG A 74 9.42 4.83 -0.89
N LYS A 75 9.84 3.65 -1.35
CA LYS A 75 10.79 3.52 -2.46
C LYS A 75 10.27 4.21 -3.73
N ASN A 76 8.96 4.09 -3.98
CA ASN A 76 8.28 4.75 -5.08
C ASN A 76 8.12 6.26 -4.86
N MET A 77 7.76 6.74 -3.67
CA MET A 77 7.64 8.17 -3.36
C MET A 77 8.97 8.91 -3.38
N ALA A 78 10.08 8.24 -3.02
CA ALA A 78 11.42 8.82 -3.15
C ALA A 78 11.76 9.22 -4.60
N MET A 79 11.20 8.52 -5.60
CA MET A 79 11.33 8.89 -7.02
C MET A 79 10.60 10.19 -7.36
N TYR A 80 9.62 10.62 -6.56
CA TYR A 80 8.84 11.85 -6.77
C TYR A 80 9.21 12.99 -5.81
N ALA A 81 10.06 12.73 -4.81
CA ALA A 81 10.49 13.73 -3.81
C ALA A 81 11.73 14.54 -4.26
N ALA A 82 12.52 14.01 -5.20
CA ALA A 82 13.66 14.72 -5.78
C ALA A 82 13.29 15.26 -7.16
N PRO A 83 13.24 16.59 -7.38
CA PRO A 83 13.15 17.15 -8.72
C PRO A 83 14.34 16.66 -9.55
N GLU A 84 14.10 16.19 -10.78
CA GLU A 84 15.19 15.94 -11.73
C GLU A 84 16.01 17.23 -11.89
N GLY A 85 17.27 17.19 -11.45
CA GLY A 85 18.20 18.34 -11.50
C GLY A 85 18.43 19.08 -10.18
N MET A 86 17.77 18.72 -9.08
CA MET A 86 18.10 19.30 -7.77
C MET A 86 19.16 18.46 -7.06
N ALA A 87 20.42 18.89 -7.15
CA ALA A 87 21.48 18.39 -6.30
C ALA A 87 21.16 18.79 -4.84
N ILE A 88 20.55 17.88 -4.09
CA ILE A 88 20.40 18.03 -2.64
C ILE A 88 21.80 17.84 -2.06
N SER A 89 22.51 18.95 -1.84
CA SER A 89 23.67 18.96 -0.96
C SER A 89 23.16 18.72 0.45
N LEU A 90 23.24 17.48 0.92
CA LEU A 90 23.18 17.19 2.35
C LEU A 90 24.47 17.76 2.96
N GLY A 91 24.39 19.03 3.37
CA GLY A 91 25.41 19.66 4.18
C GLY A 91 25.61 18.84 5.45
N VAL A 92 26.81 18.27 5.54
CA VAL A 92 27.57 17.68 6.68
C VAL A 92 26.79 17.32 7.94
#